data_AF-A0A0D0D5M4-F1
#
_entry.id   AF-A0A0D0D5M4-F1
#
_cell.length_a   1.000
_cell.length_b   1.000
_cell.length_c   1.000
_cell.angle_alpha   90.00
_cell.angle_beta   90.00
_cell.angle_gamma   90.00
#
_symmetry.space_group_name_H-M   'P 1'
#
loop_
_entity.id
_entity.type
_entity.pdbx_description
1 polymer ?
#
loop_
_entity_poly.entity_id
_entity_poly.type
_entity_poly.pdbx_seq_one_letter_code
_entity_poly.pdbx_strand_id
1 'polypeptide(L)' 'GHGIQISSTLEYLLRNIPFNIVKVKGHWASDTFLVYLRRHTQILAPFMQAKPATHKNFLHYAIPPITIRG' A
#
# COMPACT_ATOMS: atom_id res chain seq x y z
N GLY A 1 5.60 7.94 18.53
CA GLY A 1 5.18 6.55 18.20
C GLY A 1 4.86 6.34 16.72
N HIS A 2 3.98 7.14 16.10
CA HIS A 2 3.39 6.85 14.78
C HIS A 2 4.34 6.88 13.56
N GLY A 3 5.41 7.67 13.56
CA GLY A 3 6.28 7.83 12.39
C GLY A 3 7.11 6.60 12.00
N ILE A 4 7.38 5.70 12.95
CA ILE A 4 8.27 4.54 12.74
C ILE A 4 7.55 3.46 11.92
N GLN A 5 6.25 3.21 12.18
CA GLN A 5 5.46 2.24 11.42
C GLN A 5 5.33 2.63 9.95
N ILE A 6 5.26 3.93 9.64
CA ILE A 6 5.19 4.48 8.26
C ILE A 6 6.46 4.16 7.48
N SER A 7 7.62 4.51 8.04
CA SER A 7 8.92 4.28 7.40
C SER A 7 9.22 2.79 7.21
N SER A 8 8.96 1.95 8.22
CA SER A 8 9.16 0.51 8.10
C SER A 8 8.21 -0.13 7.09
N THR A 9 6.94 0.30 7.04
CA THR A 9 5.95 -0.17 6.04
C THR A 9 6.40 0.15 4.62
N LEU A 10 6.88 1.37 4.40
CA LEU A 10 7.46 1.76 3.13
C LEU A 10 8.68 0.90 2.79
N GLU A 11 9.60 0.70 3.73
CA GLU A 11 10.80 -0.12 3.51
C GLU A 11 10.46 -1.57 3.15
N TYR A 12 9.44 -2.17 3.79
CA TYR A 12 8.98 -3.52 3.45
C TYR A 12 8.38 -3.58 2.05
N LEU A 13 7.56 -2.60 1.66
CA LEU A 13 7.02 -2.51 0.31
C LEU A 13 8.14 -2.36 -0.73
N LEU A 14 9.17 -1.55 -0.41
CA LEU A 14 10.35 -1.39 -1.25
C LEU A 14 11.14 -2.71 -1.39
N ARG A 15 11.20 -3.52 -0.34
CA ARG A 15 11.81 -4.87 -0.37
C ARG A 15 10.96 -5.93 -1.07
N ASN A 16 9.85 -5.57 -1.73
CA ASN A 16 8.93 -6.49 -2.41
C ASN A 16 8.16 -7.43 -1.45
N ILE A 17 8.05 -7.07 -0.17
CA ILE A 17 7.29 -7.88 0.78
C ILE A 17 5.79 -7.73 0.47
N PRO A 18 5.03 -8.84 0.40
CA PRO A 18 3.60 -8.79 0.09
C PRO A 18 2.81 -8.05 1.17
N PHE A 19 1.74 -7.36 0.73
CA PHE A 19 0.91 -6.51 1.60
C PHE A 19 0.38 -7.22 2.85
N ASN A 20 0.07 -8.53 2.77
CA ASN A 20 -0.41 -9.30 3.91
C ASN A 20 0.65 -9.40 5.03
N ILE A 21 1.93 -9.55 4.67
CA ILE A 21 3.04 -9.59 5.63
C ILE A 21 3.31 -8.20 6.20
N VAL A 22 3.26 -7.15 5.36
CA VAL A 22 3.41 -5.76 5.81
C VAL A 22 2.30 -5.37 6.79
N LYS A 23 1.08 -5.81 6.53
CA LYS A 23 -0.08 -5.57 7.40
C LYS A 23 0.10 -6.21 8.78
N VAL A 24 0.52 -7.48 8.83
CA VAL A 24 0.81 -8.19 10.08
C VAL A 24 2.00 -7.57 10.81
N LYS A 25 3.10 -7.25 10.12
CA LYS A 25 4.31 -6.69 10.72
C LYS A 25 4.14 -5.25 11.22
N GLY A 26 3.33 -4.46 10.52
CA GLY A 26 3.03 -3.09 10.91
C GLY A 26 1.89 -2.95 11.92
N HIS A 27 1.26 -4.05 12.33
CA HIS A 27 0.06 -4.06 13.19
C HIS A 27 -1.04 -3.14 12.63
N TRP A 28 -1.19 -3.10 11.31
CA TRP A 28 -2.17 -2.24 10.66
C TRP A 28 -3.55 -2.88 10.71
N ALA A 29 -4.54 -2.13 11.18
CA ALA A 29 -5.94 -2.47 10.94
C ALA A 29 -6.25 -2.35 9.44
N SER A 30 -7.18 -3.17 8.93
CA SER A 30 -7.52 -3.21 7.50
C SER A 30 -7.82 -1.83 6.93
N ASP A 31 -8.60 -1.03 7.63
CA ASP A 31 -9.03 0.29 7.17
C ASP A 31 -7.88 1.31 7.18
N THR A 32 -7.08 1.34 8.26
CA THR A 32 -5.93 2.27 8.36
C THR A 32 -4.84 1.95 7.34
N PHE A 33 -4.66 0.68 6.99
CA PHE A 33 -3.73 0.27 5.92
C PHE A 33 -4.17 0.80 4.54
N LEU A 34 -5.47 0.72 4.23
CA LEU A 34 -6.01 1.20 2.96
C LEU A 34 -5.93 2.73 2.88
N VAL A 35 -6.28 3.42 3.96
CA VAL A 35 -6.13 4.88 4.05
C VAL A 35 -4.67 5.29 3.90
N TYR A 36 -3.73 4.55 4.50
CA TYR A 36 -2.29 4.77 4.33
C TYR A 36 -1.86 4.59 2.88
N LEU A 37 -2.21 3.47 2.24
CA LEU A 37 -1.88 3.21 0.84
C LEU A 37 -2.39 4.35 -0.05
N ARG A 38 -3.64 4.76 0.16
CA ARG A 38 -4.30 5.80 -0.64
C ARG A 38 -3.62 7.16 -0.48
N ARG A 39 -3.23 7.53 0.74
CA ARG A 39 -2.50 8.79 1.03
C ARG A 39 -1.09 8.80 0.43
N HIS A 40 -0.43 7.64 0.38
CA HIS A 40 0.93 7.52 -0.13
C HIS A 40 1.00 7.01 -1.57
N THR A 41 -0.12 7.03 -2.30
CA THR A 41 -0.20 6.47 -3.66
C THR A 41 0.80 7.11 -4.61
N GLN A 42 0.93 8.44 -4.57
CA GLN A 42 1.79 9.20 -5.49
C GLN A 42 3.27 8.87 -5.31
N ILE A 43 3.69 8.57 -4.08
CA ILE A 43 5.08 8.21 -3.76
C ILE A 43 5.35 6.73 -4.11
N LEU A 44 4.36 5.87 -3.89
CA LEU A 44 4.46 4.44 -4.16
C LEU A 44 4.30 4.11 -5.65
N ALA A 45 3.57 4.92 -6.43
CA ALA A 45 3.27 4.68 -7.84
C ALA A 45 4.50 4.36 -8.72
N PRO A 46 5.55 5.20 -8.79
CA PRO A 46 6.72 4.92 -9.62
C PRO A 46 7.45 3.64 -9.19
N PHE A 47 7.44 3.34 -7.89
CA PHE A 47 8.04 2.13 -7.36
C PHE A 47 7.24 0.87 -7.71
N MET A 48 5.92 0.96 -7.65
CA MET A 48 5.03 -0.14 -8.03
C MET A 48 5.07 -0.39 -9.53
N GLN A 49 5.19 0.66 -10.35
CA GLN A 49 5.36 0.54 -11.80
C GLN A 49 6.66 -0.19 -12.19
N ALA A 50 7.72 -0.04 -11.40
CA ALA A 50 8.95 -0.81 -11.56
C ALA A 50 8.80 -2.31 -11.22
N LYS A 51 7.68 -2.71 -10.61
CA LYS A 51 7.41 -4.08 -10.13
C LYS A 51 6.00 -4.56 -10.54
N PRO A 52 5.85 -5.14 -11.75
CA PRO A 52 4.53 -5.46 -12.31
C PRO A 52 3.70 -6.43 -11.46
N ALA A 53 4.33 -7.37 -10.74
CA ALA A 53 3.63 -8.31 -9.86
C ALA A 53 2.99 -7.63 -8.63
N THR A 54 3.63 -6.58 -8.09
CA THR A 54 3.11 -5.84 -6.94
C THR A 54 2.14 -4.74 -7.37
N HIS A 55 2.33 -4.19 -8.58
CA HIS A 55 1.48 -3.16 -9.16
C HIS A 55 0.01 -3.56 -9.25
N LYS A 56 -0.29 -4.78 -9.70
CA LYS A 56 -1.69 -5.23 -9.86
C LYS A 56 -2.44 -5.28 -8.52
N ASN A 57 -1.79 -5.79 -7.48
CA ASN A 57 -2.34 -5.80 -6.12
C ASN A 57 -2.47 -4.38 -5.57
N PHE A 58 -1.47 -3.53 -5.82
CA PHE A 58 -1.50 -2.13 -5.38
C PHE A 58 -2.70 -1.37 -5.97
N LEU A 59 -2.95 -1.51 -7.28
CA LEU A 59 -4.09 -0.87 -7.94
C LEU A 59 -5.42 -1.34 -7.34
N HIS A 60 -5.55 -2.63 -7.02
CA HIS A 60 -6.75 -3.19 -6.38
C HIS A 60 -7.02 -2.60 -4.97
N TYR A 61 -5.99 -2.18 -4.24
CA TYR A 61 -6.14 -1.59 -2.90
C TYR A 61 -6.18 -0.05 -2.89
N ALA A 62 -5.43 0.59 -3.79
CA ALA A 62 -5.28 2.05 -3.83
C ALA A 62 -6.41 2.73 -4.63
N ILE A 63 -6.93 2.06 -5.66
CA ILE A 63 -8.03 2.55 -6.46
C ILE A 63 -9.31 1.92 -5.91
N PRO A 64 -10.20 2.68 -5.24
CA PRO A 64 -11.51 2.15 -4.91
C PRO A 64 -12.20 1.73 -6.22
N PRO A 65 -13.04 0.67 -6.23
CA PRO A 65 -13.82 0.33 -7.40
C PRO A 65 -14.50 1.61 -7.88
N ILE A 66 -14.19 2.00 -9.11
CA ILE A 66 -14.76 3.19 -9.72
C ILE A 66 -16.22 2.83 -9.93
N THR A 67 -17.06 3.05 -8.92
CA THR A 67 -18.51 3.03 -9.12
C THR A 67 -18.79 4.25 -9.96
N ILE A 68 -18.69 4.07 -11.28
CA ILE A 68 -19.41 4.87 -12.26
C ILE A 68 -20.88 4.83 -11.84
N ARG A 69 -21.29 5.82 -11.05
CA ARG A 69 -22.70 6.13 -10.84
C ARG A 69 -23.21 6.64 -12.19
N GLY A 70 -23.80 5.72 -12.94
CA GLY A 70 -24.75 6.07 -14.01
C GLY A 70 -26.01 6.68 -13.41
#